data_AF-A0A5B8U436-F1
#
_entry.id   AF-A0A5B8U436-F1
#
_cell.length_a   1.000
_cell.length_b   1.000
_cell.length_c   1.000
_cell.angle_alpha   90.00
_cell.angle_beta   90.00
_cell.angle_gamma   90.00
#
_symmetry.space_group_name_H-M   'P 1'
#
loop_
_entity.id
_entity.type
_entity.pdbx_description
1 polymer ?
#
loop_
_entity_poly.entity_id
_entity_poly.type
_entity_poly.pdbx_seq_one_letter_code
_entity_poly.pdbx_strand_id
1 'polypeptide(L)' 'MAPRVQAEDLDAYVLGLVLARVATQEHRASLGIAGHEAAQEYAFSLHPRERLGVLRALAGELLAADPVPPRALAGVLTG' A
#
# COMPACT_ATOMS: atom_id res chain seq x y z
N MET A 1 28.23 -14.48 -5.37
CA MET A 1 27.70 -13.19 -5.86
C MET A 1 26.38 -12.95 -5.14
N ALA A 2 26.20 -11.80 -4.49
CA ALA A 2 24.90 -11.46 -3.91
C ALA A 2 23.87 -11.23 -5.04
N PRO A 3 22.61 -11.67 -4.88
CA PRO A 3 21.57 -11.39 -5.87
C PRO A 3 21.43 -9.87 -6.04
N ARG A 4 21.39 -9.39 -7.29
CA ARG A 4 21.07 -7.98 -7.55
C ARG A 4 19.60 -7.77 -7.24
N VAL A 5 19.32 -6.99 -6.20
CA VAL A 5 17.97 -6.48 -5.92
C VAL A 5 17.51 -5.66 -7.12
N GLN A 6 16.33 -5.99 -7.66
CA GLN A 6 15.73 -5.23 -8.74
C GLN A 6 14.93 -4.05 -8.16
N ALA A 7 14.73 -2.98 -8.95
CA ALA A 7 13.92 -1.83 -8.51
C ALA A 7 12.51 -2.27 -8.08
N GLU A 8 11.95 -3.24 -8.80
CA GLU A 8 10.64 -3.81 -8.51
C GLU A 8 10.61 -4.54 -7.14
N ASP A 9 11.71 -5.15 -6.71
CA ASP A 9 11.78 -5.79 -5.39
C ASP A 9 11.72 -4.75 -4.26
N LEU A 10 12.30 -3.57 -4.50
CA LEU A 10 12.21 -2.44 -3.56
C LEU A 10 10.79 -1.89 -3.47
N ASP A 11 10.08 -1.81 -4.60
CA ASP A 11 8.68 -1.37 -4.63
C ASP A 11 7.78 -2.32 -3.83
N ALA A 12 7.98 -3.63 -3.99
CA ALA A 12 7.27 -4.65 -3.21
C ALA A 12 7.58 -4.51 -1.72
N TYR A 13 8.86 -4.38 -1.37
CA TYR A 13 9.30 -4.22 0.02
C TYR A 13 8.65 -2.99 0.68
N VAL A 14 8.67 -1.84 0.00
CA VAL A 14 8.07 -0.60 0.52
C VAL A 14 6.56 -0.73 0.64
N LEU A 15 5.88 -1.32 -0.35
CA LEU A 15 4.44 -1.56 -0.26
C LEU A 15 4.09 -2.45 0.93
N GLY A 16 4.83 -3.54 1.15
CA GLY A 16 4.63 -4.42 2.30
C GLY A 16 4.82 -3.69 3.64
N LEU A 17 5.84 -2.82 3.74
CA LEU A 17 6.05 -1.98 4.92
C LEU A 17 4.88 -1.02 5.17
N VAL A 18 4.39 -0.37 4.11
CA VAL A 18 3.29 0.58 4.19
C VAL A 18 2.00 -0.13 4.60
N LEU A 19 1.67 -1.26 3.98
CA LEU A 19 0.48 -2.06 4.35
C LEU A 19 0.55 -2.53 5.79
N ALA A 20 1.70 -2.99 6.26
CA ALA A 20 1.86 -3.45 7.64
C ALA A 20 1.68 -2.33 8.68
N ARG A 21 2.05 -1.09 8.36
CA ARG A 21 2.14 0.02 9.32
C ARG A 21 1.00 1.03 9.24
N VAL A 22 0.50 1.27 8.04
CA VAL A 22 -0.39 2.40 7.74
C VAL A 22 -1.81 1.94 7.44
N ALA A 23 -1.97 0.78 6.80
CA ALA A 23 -3.31 0.28 6.49
C ALA A 23 -4.12 0.05 7.77
N THR A 24 -5.42 0.30 7.70
CA THR A 24 -6.34 -0.02 8.79
C THR A 24 -6.43 -1.54 8.96
N GLN A 25 -6.93 -2.00 10.10
CA GLN A 25 -7.17 -3.42 10.30
C GLN A 25 -8.17 -3.98 9.29
N GLU A 26 -9.20 -3.22 8.94
CA GLU A 26 -10.22 -3.60 7.96
C GLU A 26 -9.63 -3.77 6.56
N HIS A 27 -8.83 -2.80 6.09
CA HIS A 27 -8.16 -2.89 4.79
C HIS A 27 -7.19 -4.08 4.74
N ARG A 28 -6.42 -4.33 5.81
CA ARG A 28 -5.58 -5.53 5.87
C ARG A 28 -6.40 -6.81 5.81
N ALA A 29 -7.54 -6.87 6.50
CA ALA A 29 -8.41 -8.03 6.50
C ALA A 29 -9.02 -8.31 5.11
N SER A 30 -9.42 -7.28 4.36
CA SER A 30 -9.94 -7.45 2.98
C SER A 30 -8.90 -8.00 2.01
N LEU A 31 -7.62 -7.75 2.28
CA LEU A 31 -6.49 -8.30 1.54
C LEU A 31 -5.95 -9.63 2.09
N GLY A 32 -6.53 -10.16 3.18
CA GLY A 32 -6.05 -11.39 3.82
C GLY A 32 -4.72 -11.23 4.59
N ILE A 33 -4.34 -10.00 4.95
CA ILE A 33 -3.07 -9.69 5.62
C ILE A 33 -3.23 -9.77 7.14
N ALA A 34 -2.65 -10.81 7.75
CA ALA A 34 -2.72 -11.04 9.19
C ALA A 34 -1.62 -10.33 10.01
N GLY A 35 -0.61 -9.75 9.36
CA GLY A 35 0.53 -9.15 10.05
C GLY A 35 1.63 -8.70 9.09
N HIS A 36 2.81 -8.42 9.63
CA HIS A 36 3.92 -7.86 8.87
C HIS A 36 4.43 -8.80 7.76
N GLU A 37 4.61 -10.07 8.08
CA GLU A 37 5.09 -11.10 7.14
C GLU A 37 4.09 -11.28 5.99
N ALA A 38 2.80 -11.48 6.32
CA ALA A 38 1.74 -11.58 5.32
C ALA A 38 1.63 -10.33 4.43
N ALA A 39 1.94 -9.13 4.94
CA ALA A 39 1.94 -7.91 4.14
C ALA A 39 3.07 -7.91 3.11
N GLN A 40 4.24 -8.42 3.48
CA GLN A 40 5.37 -8.59 2.57
C GLN A 40 5.04 -9.64 1.51
N GLU A 41 4.56 -10.82 1.93
CA GLU A 41 4.15 -11.88 1.00
C GLU A 41 3.11 -11.39 0.00
N TYR A 42 2.09 -10.67 0.46
CA TYR A 42 1.09 -10.04 -0.38
C TYR A 42 1.75 -9.10 -1.40
N ALA A 43 2.57 -8.15 -0.97
CA ALA A 43 3.20 -7.18 -1.87
C ALA A 43 4.12 -7.82 -2.92
N PHE A 44 4.84 -8.89 -2.54
CA PHE A 44 5.71 -9.65 -3.44
C PHE A 44 4.91 -10.53 -4.42
N SER A 45 3.72 -11.00 -4.03
CA SER A 45 2.84 -11.79 -4.90
C SER A 45 2.20 -10.98 -6.03
N LEU A 46 2.10 -9.65 -5.87
CA LEU A 46 1.54 -8.77 -6.89
C LEU A 46 2.48 -8.59 -8.08
N HIS A 47 1.90 -8.48 -9.27
CA HIS A 47 2.64 -8.03 -10.43
C HIS A 47 3.14 -6.59 -10.18
N PRO A 48 4.36 -6.21 -10.62
CA PRO A 48 4.88 -4.85 -10.45
C PRO A 48 3.91 -3.71 -10.81
N ARG A 49 3.11 -3.88 -11.87
CA ARG A 49 2.12 -2.90 -12.34
C ARG A 49 0.89 -2.74 -11.43
N GLU A 50 0.59 -3.72 -10.59
CA GLU A 50 -0.59 -3.75 -9.71
C GLU A 50 -0.30 -3.06 -8.36
N ARG A 51 0.96 -3.05 -7.94
CA ARG A 51 1.42 -2.50 -6.66
C ARG A 51 1.04 -1.03 -6.48
N LEU A 52 1.19 -0.24 -7.53
CA LEU A 52 0.82 1.17 -7.51
C LEU A 52 -0.70 1.38 -7.35
N GLY A 53 -1.51 0.45 -7.88
CA GLY A 53 -2.96 0.45 -7.70
C GLY A 53 -3.35 0.25 -6.24
N VAL A 54 -2.74 -0.74 -5.58
CA VAL A 54 -2.95 -1.00 -4.15
C VAL A 54 -2.53 0.20 -3.30
N LEU A 55 -1.35 0.78 -3.57
CA LEU A 55 -0.88 1.96 -2.85
C LEU A 55 -1.86 3.15 -2.99
N ARG A 56 -2.39 3.37 -4.20
CA ARG A 56 -3.36 4.44 -4.46
C ARG A 56 -4.71 4.20 -3.78
N ALA A 57 -5.18 2.95 -3.75
CA ALA A 57 -6.40 2.59 -3.02
C ALA A 57 -6.25 2.91 -1.53
N LEU A 58 -5.15 2.45 -0.92
CA LEU A 58 -4.84 2.77 0.47
C LEU A 58 -4.72 4.29 0.70
N ALA A 59 -4.03 5.01 -0.17
CA ALA A 59 -3.89 6.46 -0.07
C ALA A 59 -5.26 7.17 -0.14
N GLY A 60 -6.18 6.69 -0.98
CA GLY A 60 -7.55 7.20 -1.06
C GLY A 60 -8.33 6.99 0.24
N GLU A 61 -8.22 5.81 0.85
CA GLU A 61 -8.84 5.52 2.14
C GLU A 61 -8.29 6.42 3.26
N LEU A 62 -6.97 6.59 3.31
CA LEU A 62 -6.31 7.47 4.29
C LEU A 62 -6.73 8.92 4.10
N LEU A 63 -6.82 9.38 2.84
CA LEU A 63 -7.26 10.72 2.51
C LEU A 63 -8.73 10.94 2.91
N ALA A 64 -9.60 9.95 2.71
CA ALA A 64 -11.00 10.01 3.09
C ALA A 64 -11.20 10.03 4.61
N ALA A 65 -10.29 9.40 5.36
CA ALA A 65 -10.29 9.39 6.82
C ALA A 65 -9.58 10.60 7.46
N ASP A 66 -8.85 11.40 6.67
CA ASP A 66 -8.13 12.58 7.17
C ASP A 66 -9.12 13.72 7.48
N PRO A 67 -9.22 14.19 8.74
CA PRO A 67 -10.09 15.30 9.09
C PRO A 67 -9.62 16.65 8.53
N VAL A 68 -8.36 16.76 8.11
CA VAL A 68 -7.75 17.98 7.57
C VAL A 68 -6.91 17.64 6.33
N PRO A 69 -7.54 17.14 5.25
CA PRO A 69 -6.80 16.69 4.08
C PRO A 69 -6.07 17.86 3.42
N PRO A 70 -4.91 17.63 2.78
CA PRO A 70 -4.20 18.68 2.06
C PRO A 70 -5.10 19.36 1.03
N ARG A 71 -5.16 20.71 1.03
CA ARG A 71 -6.04 21.48 0.13
C ARG A 71 -5.86 21.12 -1.35
N ALA A 72 -4.65 20.76 -1.75
CA ALA A 72 -4.33 20.33 -3.11
C ALA A 72 -5.08 19.05 -3.54
N LEU A 73 -5.55 18.25 -2.59
CA LEU A 73 -6.24 16.98 -2.81
C LEU A 73 -7.76 17.08 -2.57
N ALA A 74 -8.30 18.27 -2.28
CA ALA A 74 -9.73 18.43 -1.97
C ALA A 74 -10.66 17.91 -3.07
N GLY A 75 -10.27 18.02 -4.35
CA GLY A 75 -11.05 17.54 -5.48
C GLY A 75 -11.02 16.01 -5.67
N VAL A 76 -10.08 15.30 -5.04
CA VAL A 76 -9.95 13.83 -5.17
C VAL A 76 -11.06 13.10 -4.42
N LEU A 77 -11.61 13.70 -3.35
CA LEU A 77 -12.69 13.11 -2.54
C LEU A 77 -14.10 13.40 -3.09
N THR A 78 -14.22 14.29 -4.06
CA THR A 78 -15.52 14.76 -4.60
C THR A 78 -15.88 14.16 -5.96
N GLY A 79 -14.99 13.36 -6.55
CA GLY A 79 -15.19 12.66 -7.83
C GLY A 79 -15.34 11.17 -7.63
#